data_AF-A0A1H8TQD7-F1
#
_entry.id   AF-A0A1H8TQD7-F1
#
_cell.length_a   1.000
_cell.length_b   1.000
_cell.length_c   1.000
_cell.angle_alpha   90.00
_cell.angle_beta   90.00
_cell.angle_gamma   90.00
#
_symmetry.space_group_name_H-M   'P 1'
#
loop_
_entity.id
_entity.type
_entity.pdbx_description
1 polymer ?
#
loop_
_entity_poly.entity_id
_entity_poly.type
_entity_poly.pdbx_seq_one_letter_code
_entity_poly.pdbx_strand_id
1 'polypeptide(L)'
;MTNRNSDIDIVYEILQQQHQPMYFKELITKSLEAKAGVNKASAHAIAEVHTQINMDSRFVHMGKGMWGLAEWSPRAVSRAAVSEETETAPAVNNRRAKLFEGIQQEYAEQSIESDKE
;
A
#
# COMPACT_ATOMS: atom_id res chain seq x y z
N MET A 1 22.47 18.97 -9.69
CA MET A 1 21.10 18.67 -10.15
C MET A 1 20.33 18.14 -8.96
N THR A 2 19.48 18.95 -8.34
CA THR A 2 18.65 18.50 -7.22
C THR A 2 17.57 17.58 -7.80
N ASN A 3 17.69 16.27 -7.54
CA ASN A 3 16.61 15.34 -7.83
C ASN A 3 15.33 15.91 -7.24
N ARG A 4 14.31 16.09 -8.08
CA ARG A 4 12.97 16.41 -7.62
C ARG A 4 12.43 15.12 -7.03
N ASN A 5 12.74 14.86 -5.76
CA ASN A 5 12.22 13.71 -5.04
C ASN A 5 10.68 13.78 -5.09
N SER A 6 10.05 12.70 -5.54
CA SER A 6 8.59 12.57 -5.49
C SER A 6 8.16 12.54 -4.02
N ASP A 7 6.90 12.87 -3.71
CA ASP A 7 6.38 12.81 -2.33
C ASP A 7 6.62 11.42 -1.73
N ILE A 8 6.52 10.39 -2.55
CA ILE A 8 6.76 9.00 -2.17
C ILE A 8 8.22 8.70 -1.83
N ASP A 9 9.17 9.34 -2.51
CA ASP A 9 10.61 9.17 -2.23
C ASP A 9 10.95 9.85 -0.90
N ILE A 10 10.33 10.99 -0.61
CA ILE A 10 10.46 11.67 0.67
C ILE A 10 9.89 10.79 1.80
N VAL A 11 8.74 10.15 1.60
CA VAL A 11 8.17 9.20 2.58
C VAL A 11 9.14 8.03 2.82
N TYR A 12 9.73 7.49 1.76
CA TYR A 12 10.73 6.42 1.86
C TYR A 12 11.95 6.88 2.66
N GLU A 13 12.51 8.05 2.35
CA GLU A 13 13.65 8.63 3.07
C GLU A 13 13.35 8.88 4.55
N ILE A 14 12.16 9.40 4.88
CA ILE A 14 11.74 9.60 6.27
C ILE A 14 11.75 8.29 7.04
N LEU A 15 11.18 7.24 6.48
CA LEU A 15 11.16 5.92 7.12
C LEU A 15 12.57 5.34 7.23
N GLN A 16 13.38 5.44 6.17
CA GLN A 16 14.79 5.03 6.16
C GLN A 16 15.58 5.69 7.28
N GLN A 17 15.48 7.02 7.44
CA GLN A 17 16.22 7.76 8.46
C GLN A 17 15.77 7.42 9.89
N GLN A 18 14.48 7.21 10.11
CA GLN A 18 13.94 6.92 11.44
C GLN A 18 14.14 5.46 11.84
N HIS A 19 14.27 4.54 10.88
CA HIS A 19 14.37 3.08 11.08
C HIS A 19 13.26 2.50 11.98
N GLN A 20 12.10 3.17 12.03
CA GLN A 20 10.97 2.75 12.86
C GLN A 20 9.64 3.04 12.17
N PRO A 21 8.58 2.25 12.46
CA PRO A 21 7.26 2.50 11.91
C PRO A 21 6.71 3.84 12.41
N MET A 22 5.93 4.52 11.56
CA MET A 22 5.33 5.82 11.87
C MET A 22 3.83 5.82 11.55
N TYR A 23 3.06 6.69 12.22
CA TYR A 23 1.66 6.87 11.89
C TYR A 23 1.50 7.36 10.45
N PHE A 24 0.56 6.75 9.74
CA PHE A 24 0.29 7.07 8.34
C PHE A 24 0.05 8.56 8.08
N LYS A 25 -0.72 9.21 8.98
CA LYS A 25 -1.00 10.64 8.91
C LYS A 25 0.28 11.47 9.05
N GLU A 26 1.18 11.09 9.94
CA GLU A 26 2.45 11.80 10.16
C GLU A 26 3.38 11.67 8.96
N LEU A 27 3.39 10.52 8.29
CA LEU A 27 4.17 10.32 7.06
C LEU A 27 3.72 11.30 5.96
N ILE A 28 2.40 11.43 5.74
CA ILE A 28 1.85 12.37 4.77
C ILE A 28 2.18 13.81 5.15
N THR A 29 1.99 14.17 6.42
CA THR A 29 2.26 15.53 6.89
C THR A 29 3.74 15.89 6.70
N LYS A 30 4.65 15.03 7.15
CA LYS A 30 6.10 15.25 7.04
C LYS A 30 6.58 15.29 5.59
N SER A 31 6.03 14.45 4.70
CA SER A 31 6.44 14.48 3.29
C SER A 31 6.02 15.77 2.59
N LEU A 32 4.80 16.26 2.86
CA LEU A 32 4.31 17.51 2.31
C LEU A 32 5.05 18.72 2.88
N GLU A 33 5.35 18.73 4.18
CA GLU A 33 6.18 19.77 4.82
C GLU A 33 7.59 19.81 4.24
N ALA A 34 8.20 18.66 3.98
CA ALA A 34 9.52 18.58 3.37
C ALA A 34 9.54 19.06 1.91
N LYS A 35 8.46 18.83 1.14
CA LYS A 35 8.39 19.27 -0.27
C LYS A 35 8.01 20.74 -0.44
N ALA A 36 7.03 21.23 0.31
CA ALA A 36 6.40 22.54 0.10
C ALA A 36 6.70 23.58 1.20
N GLY A 37 7.44 23.19 2.25
CA GLY A 37 7.65 24.00 3.44
C GLY A 37 6.40 24.08 4.34
N VAL A 38 6.40 25.02 5.29
CA VAL A 38 5.35 25.18 6.33
C VAL A 38 4.00 25.69 5.79
N ASN A 39 3.88 25.94 4.47
CA ASN A 39 2.60 26.33 3.89
C ASN A 39 1.63 25.15 3.92
N LYS A 40 0.47 25.35 4.56
CA LYS A 40 -0.59 24.34 4.74
C LYS A 40 -0.73 23.42 3.52
N ALA A 41 -0.45 22.15 3.72
CA ALA A 41 -0.79 21.10 2.77
C ALA A 41 -2.27 21.20 2.36
N SER A 42 -2.55 21.26 1.06
CA SER A 42 -3.92 21.25 0.56
C SER A 42 -4.54 19.86 0.73
N ALA A 43 -5.87 19.79 0.86
CA ALA A 43 -6.58 18.51 0.91
C ALA A 43 -6.31 17.63 -0.33
N HIS A 44 -6.09 18.26 -1.49
CA HIS A 44 -5.72 17.56 -2.72
C HIS A 44 -4.35 16.89 -2.61
N ALA A 45 -3.34 17.61 -2.13
CA ALA A 45 -1.99 17.06 -1.94
C ALA A 45 -1.98 15.91 -0.93
N ILE A 46 -2.76 16.02 0.15
CA ILE A 46 -2.93 14.95 1.14
C ILE A 46 -3.51 13.69 0.50
N ALA A 47 -4.57 13.83 -0.32
CA ALA A 47 -5.21 12.72 -1.00
C ALA A 47 -4.31 12.06 -2.04
N GLU A 48 -3.50 12.85 -2.75
CA GLU A 48 -2.52 12.38 -3.72
C GLU A 48 -1.46 11.51 -3.03
N VAL A 49 -0.79 12.02 -2.00
CA VAL A 49 0.23 11.27 -1.24
C VAL A 49 -0.37 10.04 -0.58
N HIS A 50 -1.56 10.15 0.00
CA HIS A 50 -2.28 9.00 0.55
C HIS A 50 -2.41 7.89 -0.49
N THR A 51 -2.87 8.21 -1.69
CA THR A 51 -3.07 7.24 -2.76
C THR A 51 -1.73 6.63 -3.19
N GLN A 52 -0.70 7.45 -3.38
CA GLN A 52 0.62 6.98 -3.77
C GLN A 52 1.20 5.99 -2.75
N ILE A 53 1.12 6.27 -1.44
CA ILE A 53 1.60 5.33 -0.40
C ILE A 53 0.80 4.02 -0.43
N ASN A 54 -0.51 4.08 -0.63
CA ASN A 54 -1.34 2.88 -0.68
C ASN A 54 -1.10 2.02 -1.93
N MET A 55 -0.63 2.61 -3.03
CA MET A 55 -0.31 1.89 -4.26
C MET A 55 1.13 1.37 -4.32
N ASP A 56 2.02 1.87 -3.47
CA ASP A 56 3.44 1.52 -3.49
C ASP A 56 3.74 0.33 -2.54
N SER A 57 4.22 -0.77 -3.12
CA SER A 57 4.49 -2.03 -2.42
C SER A 57 5.68 -1.97 -1.45
N ARG A 58 6.49 -0.91 -1.48
CA ARG A 58 7.58 -0.67 -0.52
C ARG A 58 7.06 -0.37 0.88
N PHE A 59 5.83 0.14 1.01
CA PHE A 59 5.24 0.47 2.31
C PHE A 59 4.32 -0.64 2.79
N VAL A 60 4.42 -0.97 4.07
CA VAL A 60 3.62 -2.03 4.69
C VAL A 60 2.92 -1.53 5.94
N HIS A 61 1.65 -1.88 6.08
CA HIS A 61 0.89 -1.62 7.31
C HIS A 61 1.33 -2.62 8.40
N MET A 62 1.80 -2.08 9.53
CA MET A 62 2.34 -2.84 10.66
C MET A 62 1.36 -2.97 11.83
N GLY A 63 0.14 -2.45 11.67
CA GLY A 63 -0.92 -2.48 12.70
C GLY A 63 -1.13 -1.12 13.34
N LYS A 64 -2.34 -0.89 13.88
CA LYS A 64 -2.71 0.34 14.62
C LYS A 64 -2.47 1.65 13.83
N GLY A 65 -2.54 1.61 12.50
CA GLY A 65 -2.28 2.78 11.64
C GLY A 65 -0.80 3.12 11.47
N MET A 66 0.10 2.25 11.93
CA MET A 66 1.55 2.38 11.74
C MET A 66 1.97 1.77 10.40
N TRP A 67 2.88 2.46 9.72
CA TRP A 67 3.43 2.04 8.44
C TRP A 67 4.95 2.05 8.51
N GLY A 68 5.56 1.08 7.82
CA GLY A 68 7.00 0.95 7.72
C GLY A 68 7.42 0.46 6.35
N LEU A 69 8.71 0.22 6.18
CA LEU A 69 9.25 -0.32 4.94
C LEU A 69 9.12 -1.84 4.91
N ALA A 70 8.81 -2.37 3.73
CA ALA A 70 8.70 -3.81 3.50
C ALA A 70 9.97 -4.53 3.94
N GLU A 71 11.14 -3.96 3.63
CA GLU A 71 12.49 -4.49 3.94
C GLU A 71 12.72 -4.76 5.44
N TRP A 72 11.99 -4.11 6.35
CA TRP A 72 12.09 -4.35 7.79
C TRP A 72 11.44 -5.65 8.23
N SER A 73 10.59 -6.23 7.38
CA SER A 73 9.95 -7.51 7.65
C SER A 73 10.77 -8.65 7.04
N PRO A 74 10.96 -9.78 7.77
CA PRO A 74 11.54 -11.01 7.22
C PRO A 74 10.80 -11.54 5.98
N ARG A 75 9.57 -11.08 5.72
CA ARG A 75 8.81 -11.40 4.51
C ARG A 75 9.24 -10.63 3.26
N ALA A 76 10.03 -9.56 3.37
CA ALA A 76 10.49 -8.83 2.20
C ALA A 76 11.70 -9.48 1.52
N VAL A 77 12.60 -10.10 2.29
CA VAL A 77 13.66 -10.95 1.72
C VAL A 77 13.05 -12.12 0.94
N SER A 78 11.92 -12.67 1.39
CA SER A 78 11.20 -13.71 0.66
C SER A 78 10.37 -13.20 -0.53
N ARG A 79 10.07 -11.90 -0.65
CA ARG A 79 9.38 -11.34 -1.84
C ARG A 79 10.35 -10.83 -2.90
N ALA A 80 11.49 -10.28 -2.51
CA ALA A 80 12.54 -9.87 -3.44
C ALA A 80 13.22 -11.07 -4.13
N ALA A 81 13.21 -12.25 -3.49
CA ALA A 81 13.62 -13.52 -4.10
C ALA A 81 12.50 -14.22 -4.90
N VAL A 82 11.27 -13.69 -4.88
CA VAL A 82 10.08 -14.29 -5.50
C VAL A 82 9.51 -13.29 -6.51
N SER A 83 10.35 -12.92 -7.47
CA SER A 83 9.93 -12.60 -8.84
C SER A 83 9.75 -13.87 -9.68
N GLU A 84 9.71 -15.03 -9.02
CA GLU A 84 9.44 -16.33 -9.61
C GLU A 84 8.52 -17.05 -8.63
N GLU A 85 7.24 -17.12 -9.01
CA GLU A 85 6.20 -18.02 -8.51
C GLU A 85 6.45 -18.62 -7.11
N THR A 86 5.83 -18.10 -6.04
CA THR A 86 5.50 -18.98 -4.90
C THR A 86 4.44 -18.38 -3.98
N GLU A 87 3.34 -19.12 -3.90
CA GLU A 87 2.25 -19.02 -2.95
C GLU A 87 2.76 -19.26 -1.51
N THR A 88 2.81 -18.26 -0.62
CA THR A 88 2.92 -18.55 0.84
C THR A 88 2.29 -17.48 1.76
N ALA A 89 1.00 -17.64 2.09
CA ALA A 89 0.41 -17.27 3.40
C ALA A 89 -1.00 -17.88 3.57
N PRO A 90 -1.21 -18.90 4.44
CA PRO A 90 -2.39 -19.78 4.33
C PRO A 90 -3.70 -19.22 4.91
N ALA A 91 -3.70 -18.16 5.73
CA ALA A 91 -4.91 -17.73 6.45
C ALA A 91 -5.65 -16.53 5.83
N VAL A 92 -4.94 -15.63 5.14
CA VAL A 92 -5.55 -14.45 4.48
C VAL A 92 -5.93 -14.77 3.04
N ASN A 93 -5.18 -15.67 2.38
CA ASN A 93 -5.44 -16.05 0.99
C ASN A 93 -6.75 -16.85 0.86
N ASN A 94 -7.05 -17.74 1.80
CA ASN A 94 -8.31 -18.51 1.77
C ASN A 94 -9.55 -17.62 1.86
N ARG A 95 -9.49 -16.49 2.60
CA ARG A 95 -10.62 -15.55 2.65
C ARG A 95 -10.77 -14.76 1.36
N ARG A 96 -9.65 -14.33 0.76
CA ARG A 96 -9.65 -13.64 -0.53
C ARG A 96 -10.10 -14.55 -1.68
N ALA A 97 -9.61 -15.77 -1.73
CA ALA A 97 -10.00 -16.78 -2.73
C ALA A 97 -11.48 -17.13 -2.63
N LYS A 98 -11.99 -17.39 -1.42
CA LYS A 98 -13.43 -17.66 -1.20
C LYS A 98 -14.32 -16.47 -1.58
N LEU A 99 -13.88 -15.25 -1.31
CA LEU A 99 -14.63 -14.05 -1.70
C LEU A 99 -14.66 -13.90 -3.23
N PHE A 100 -13.53 -14.16 -3.90
CA PHE A 100 -13.45 -14.14 -5.36
C PHE A 100 -14.35 -15.21 -6.01
N GLU A 101 -14.31 -16.43 -5.49
CA GLU A 101 -15.12 -17.55 -5.98
C GLU A 101 -16.61 -17.27 -5.84
N GLY A 102 -17.04 -16.72 -4.69
CA GLY A 102 -18.43 -16.31 -4.48
C GLY A 102 -18.90 -15.24 -5.49
N ILE A 103 -18.06 -14.25 -5.79
CA ILE A 103 -18.37 -13.22 -6.79
C ILE A 103 -18.50 -13.82 -8.20
N GLN A 104 -17.65 -14.78 -8.57
CA GLN A 104 -17.73 -15.44 -9.87
C GLN A 104 -18.98 -16.33 -10.01
N GLN A 105 -19.35 -17.05 -8.95
CA GLN A 105 -20.60 -17.81 -8.91
C GLN A 105 -21.81 -16.91 -9.04
N GLU A 106 -21.87 -15.82 -8.29
CA GLU A 106 -22.97 -14.86 -8.35
C GLU A 106 -23.12 -14.26 -9.77
N TYR A 107 -22.00 -13.92 -10.42
CA TYR A 107 -22.02 -13.43 -11.80
C TYR A 107 -22.48 -14.50 -12.79
N ALA A 108 -22.03 -15.76 -12.63
CA ALA A 108 -22.45 -16.87 -13.46
C ALA A 108 -23.96 -17.17 -13.29
N GLU A 109 -24.45 -17.16 -12.06
CA GLU A 109 -25.87 -17.37 -11.75
C GLU A 109 -26.75 -16.26 -12.33
N GLN A 110 -26.33 -14.99 -12.22
CA GLN A 110 -27.02 -13.86 -12.83
C GLN A 110 -27.04 -13.93 -14.36
N SER A 111 -25.98 -14.44 -14.98
CA SER A 111 -25.94 -14.63 -16.44
C SER A 111 -26.85 -15.76 -16.93
N ILE A 112 -26.97 -16.83 -16.14
CA ILE A 112 -27.85 -17.98 -16.46
C ILE A 112 -29.33 -17.63 -16.23
N GLU A 113 -29.63 -16.73 -15.28
CA GLU A 113 -30.99 -16.28 -14.99
C GLU A 113 -31.49 -15.27 -16.03
N SER A 114 -30.59 -14.47 -16.62
CA SER A 114 -30.91 -13.52 -17.70
C SER A 114 -31.24 -14.20 -19.04
N ASP A 115 -30.79 -15.44 -19.26
CA ASP A 115 -31.08 -16.23 -20.47
C ASP A 115 -32.39 -17.06 -20.35
N LYS A 116 -33.08 -17.02 -19.20
CA LYS A 116 -34.36 -17.73 -18.95
C LYS A 116 -35.60 -16.86 -19.09
N GLU A 117 -35.44 -15.60 -19.47
CA GLU A 117 -36.52 -14.65 -19.79
C GLU A 117 -36.58 -14.39 -21.30
#